data_AF-A0A7Y3JNJ2-F1
#
_entry.id   AF-A0A7Y3JNJ2-F1
#
_cell.length_a   1.000
_cell.length_b   1.000
_cell.length_c   1.000
_cell.angle_alpha   90.00
_cell.angle_beta   90.00
_cell.angle_gamma   90.00
#
_symmetry.space_group_name_H-M   'P 1'
#
loop_
_entity.id
_entity.type
_entity.pdbx_description
1 polymer ?
#
loop_
_entity_poly.entity_id
_entity_poly.type
_entity_poly.pdbx_seq_one_letter_code
_entity_poly.pdbx_strand_id
1 'polypeptide(L)'
;MQGQDYPGAKRSIGLRLVQATDVDVTRAINEGKIVRAWPMRGTLHFVAAADVRWMLMLTSPKNIAASATRREVFIKVLQGGKQKSRDAMYAAPFTALNKIEKKRFAEAAKRYGAFLNKPAHLLTA
;
A
#
# COMPACT_ATOMS: atom_id res chain seq x y z
N MET A 1 -12.49 -2.83 -6.17
CA MET A 1 -11.88 -3.07 -7.50
C MET A 1 -10.45 -3.58 -7.33
N GLN A 2 -10.01 -4.63 -8.04
CA GLN A 2 -8.59 -5.03 -7.97
C GLN A 2 -7.69 -3.90 -8.47
N GLY A 3 -6.61 -3.63 -7.74
CA GLY A 3 -5.77 -2.43 -7.87
C GLY A 3 -4.28 -2.73 -7.89
N GLN A 4 -3.90 -3.94 -8.29
CA GLN A 4 -2.50 -4.35 -8.40
C GLN A 4 -1.75 -3.53 -9.46
N ASP A 5 -2.40 -3.29 -10.60
CA ASP A 5 -2.00 -2.27 -11.57
C ASP A 5 -2.72 -0.95 -11.25
N TYR A 6 -1.96 0.02 -10.75
CA TYR A 6 -2.53 1.30 -10.28
C TYR A 6 -3.17 2.12 -11.41
N PRO A 7 -2.50 2.38 -12.56
CA PRO A 7 -3.09 3.19 -13.63
C PRO A 7 -4.37 2.58 -14.20
N GLY A 8 -4.38 1.28 -14.51
CA GLY A 8 -5.54 0.59 -15.08
C GLY A 8 -6.71 0.53 -14.12
N ALA A 9 -6.45 0.27 -12.84
CA ALA A 9 -7.50 0.25 -11.82
C ALA A 9 -8.06 1.66 -11.55
N LYS A 10 -7.20 2.69 -11.45
CA LYS A 10 -7.67 4.08 -11.30
C LYS A 10 -8.55 4.50 -12.48
N ARG A 11 -8.12 4.22 -13.72
CA ARG A 11 -8.91 4.49 -14.93
C ARG A 11 -10.25 3.77 -14.90
N SER A 12 -10.25 2.51 -14.47
CA SER A 12 -11.46 1.69 -14.34
C SER A 12 -12.48 2.26 -13.34
N ILE A 13 -12.02 2.90 -12.26
CA ILE A 13 -12.90 3.63 -11.33
C ILE A 13 -13.51 4.82 -12.05
N GLY A 14 -12.69 5.65 -12.72
CA GLY A 14 -13.16 6.83 -13.45
C GLY A 14 -14.21 6.50 -14.51
N LEU A 15 -14.03 5.40 -15.26
CA LEU A 15 -14.97 4.95 -16.29
C LEU A 15 -16.38 4.58 -15.75
N ARG A 16 -16.54 4.42 -14.44
CA ARG A 16 -17.81 4.05 -13.80
C ARG A 16 -18.54 5.24 -13.16
N LEU A 17 -17.96 6.43 -13.26
CA LEU A 17 -18.51 7.66 -12.70
C LEU A 17 -19.00 8.56 -13.83
N VAL A 18 -20.19 9.13 -13.68
CA VAL A 18 -20.72 10.13 -14.61
C VAL A 18 -19.97 11.45 -14.36
N GLN A 19 -19.36 12.01 -15.41
CA GLN A 19 -18.64 13.30 -15.39
C GLN A 19 -17.41 13.39 -14.47
N ALA A 20 -16.86 12.28 -13.96
CA ALA A 20 -15.62 12.34 -13.18
C ALA A 20 -14.38 12.34 -14.06
N THR A 21 -13.41 13.19 -13.71
CA THR A 21 -12.09 13.23 -14.32
C THR A 21 -11.09 12.32 -13.58
N ASP A 22 -9.95 12.05 -14.20
CA ASP A 22 -8.84 11.35 -13.53
C ASP A 22 -8.31 12.13 -12.30
N VAL A 23 -8.41 13.46 -12.34
CA VAL A 23 -8.07 14.36 -11.22
C VAL A 23 -9.00 14.12 -10.04
N ASP A 24 -10.30 13.94 -10.29
CA ASP A 24 -11.28 13.67 -9.23
C ASP A 24 -11.02 12.36 -8.50
N VAL A 25 -10.72 11.30 -9.26
CA VAL A 25 -10.38 9.99 -8.68
C VAL A 25 -9.07 10.08 -7.88
N THR A 26 -8.07 10.77 -8.43
CA THR A 26 -6.78 10.97 -7.75
C THR A 26 -6.95 11.76 -6.45
N ARG A 27 -7.78 12.81 -6.47
CA ARG A 27 -8.13 13.60 -5.29
C ARG A 27 -8.82 12.74 -4.22
N ALA A 28 -9.82 11.94 -4.60
CA ALA A 28 -10.51 11.05 -3.66
C ALA A 28 -9.57 10.00 -3.02
N ILE A 29 -8.57 9.52 -3.75
CA ILE A 29 -7.52 8.65 -3.21
C ILE A 29 -6.63 9.42 -2.24
N ASN A 30 -6.17 10.62 -2.60
CA ASN A 30 -5.29 11.44 -1.77
C ASN A 30 -5.96 11.92 -0.48
N GLU A 31 -7.25 12.21 -0.52
CA GLU A 31 -8.08 12.55 0.64
C GLU A 31 -8.42 11.34 1.52
N GLY A 32 -8.02 10.13 1.09
CA GLY A 32 -8.28 8.91 1.83
C GLY A 32 -9.74 8.46 1.82
N LYS A 33 -10.58 8.97 0.90
CA LYS A 33 -11.95 8.46 0.69
C LYS A 33 -11.94 7.09 0.04
N ILE A 34 -10.95 6.85 -0.83
CA ILE A 34 -10.67 5.56 -1.45
C ILE A 34 -9.29 5.11 -0.99
N VAL A 35 -9.20 3.91 -0.41
CA VAL A 35 -7.94 3.33 0.09
C VAL A 35 -7.61 2.06 -0.68
N ARG A 36 -6.32 1.67 -0.65
CA ARG A 36 -5.86 0.39 -1.18
C ARG A 36 -5.50 -0.56 -0.05
N ALA A 37 -6.09 -1.75 -0.05
CA ALA A 37 -5.86 -2.78 0.95
C ALA A 37 -5.90 -4.18 0.32
N TRP A 38 -5.63 -5.22 1.12
CA TRP A 38 -5.70 -6.62 0.69
C TRP A 38 -6.91 -7.37 1.29
N PRO A 39 -8.16 -6.94 1.01
CA PRO A 39 -9.32 -7.59 1.59
C PRO A 39 -9.49 -9.00 1.01
N MET A 40 -9.53 -9.18 -0.30
CA MET A 40 -9.95 -10.46 -0.89
C MET A 40 -8.81 -11.20 -1.59
N ARG A 41 -8.72 -12.51 -1.34
CA ARG A 41 -7.81 -13.45 -2.04
C ARG A 41 -6.33 -13.02 -2.02
N GLY A 42 -5.91 -12.27 -1.00
CA GLY A 42 -4.54 -11.75 -0.90
C GLY A 42 -4.10 -10.80 -2.03
N THR A 43 -5.02 -10.19 -2.78
CA THR A 43 -4.70 -9.23 -3.87
C THR A 43 -5.04 -7.80 -3.48
N LEU A 44 -4.31 -6.82 -4.03
CA LEU A 44 -4.54 -5.41 -3.73
C LEU A 44 -5.85 -4.93 -4.36
N HIS A 45 -6.67 -4.20 -3.62
CA HIS A 45 -7.93 -3.65 -4.08
C HIS A 45 -8.11 -2.20 -3.65
N PHE A 46 -8.67 -1.37 -4.53
CA PHE A 46 -9.34 -0.14 -4.15
C PHE A 46 -10.68 -0.45 -3.48
N VAL A 47 -10.90 0.15 -2.32
CA VAL A 47 -12.12 0.06 -1.51
C VAL A 47 -12.44 1.44 -0.93
N ALA A 48 -13.71 1.69 -0.61
CA ALA A 48 -14.07 2.88 0.15
C ALA A 48 -13.47 2.78 1.56
N ALA A 49 -13.03 3.92 2.10
CA ALA A 49 -12.41 3.96 3.42
C ALA A 49 -13.38 3.54 4.55
N ALA A 50 -14.68 3.80 4.38
CA ALA A 50 -15.70 3.35 5.32
C ALA A 50 -15.78 1.82 5.43
N ASP A 51 -15.45 1.11 4.34
CA ASP A 51 -15.65 -0.34 4.26
C ASP A 51 -14.41 -1.17 4.59
N VAL A 52 -13.23 -0.58 4.46
CA VAL A 52 -11.95 -1.31 4.57
C VAL A 52 -11.84 -2.08 5.89
N ARG A 53 -12.36 -1.52 6.99
CA ARG A 53 -12.25 -2.10 8.33
C ARG A 53 -13.03 -3.42 8.44
N TRP A 54 -14.33 -3.40 8.11
CA TRP A 54 -15.16 -4.61 8.25
C TRP A 54 -14.74 -5.67 7.22
N MET A 55 -14.36 -5.25 6.01
CA MET A 55 -13.87 -6.17 4.98
C MET A 55 -12.63 -6.92 5.48
N LEU A 56 -11.65 -6.19 6.03
CA LEU A 56 -10.43 -6.81 6.56
C LEU A 56 -10.72 -7.70 7.76
N MET A 57 -11.65 -7.34 8.65
CA MET A 57 -12.04 -8.22 9.76
C MET A 57 -12.56 -9.57 9.27
N LEU A 58 -13.33 -9.58 8.19
CA LEU A 58 -13.92 -10.80 7.64
C LEU A 58 -12.90 -11.67 6.90
N THR A 59 -11.97 -11.06 6.16
CA THR A 59 -11.14 -11.77 5.18
C THR A 59 -9.71 -12.01 5.62
N SER A 60 -9.18 -11.16 6.51
CA SER A 60 -7.77 -11.24 6.95
C SER A 60 -7.44 -12.58 7.61
N PRO A 61 -8.28 -13.17 8.48
CA PRO A 61 -7.98 -14.47 9.09
C PRO A 61 -7.68 -15.56 8.05
N LYS A 62 -8.52 -15.67 7.01
CA LYS A 62 -8.34 -16.63 5.92
C LYS A 62 -7.09 -16.33 5.09
N ASN A 63 -6.85 -15.06 4.74
CA ASN A 63 -5.68 -14.66 3.96
C ASN A 63 -4.36 -14.93 4.72
N ILE A 64 -4.34 -14.69 6.04
CA ILE A 64 -3.17 -14.95 6.90
C ILE A 64 -2.91 -16.45 6.98
N ALA A 65 -3.94 -17.26 7.26
CA ALA A 65 -3.80 -18.72 7.31
C ALA A 65 -3.27 -19.28 5.97
N ALA A 66 -3.83 -18.84 4.84
CA ALA A 66 -3.39 -19.27 3.51
C ALA A 66 -1.97 -18.83 3.11
N SER A 67 -1.37 -17.89 3.85
CA SER A 67 -0.01 -17.39 3.60
C SER A 67 1.01 -17.84 4.66
N ALA A 68 0.59 -18.60 5.68
CA ALA A 68 1.42 -18.97 6.83
C ALA A 68 2.74 -19.62 6.42
N THR A 69 2.72 -20.66 5.60
CA THR A 69 3.94 -21.37 5.17
C THR A 69 4.91 -20.48 4.41
N ARG A 70 4.41 -19.66 3.47
CA ARG A 70 5.26 -18.70 2.76
C ARG A 70 5.84 -17.67 3.72
N ARG A 71 5.04 -17.16 4.65
CA ARG A 71 5.45 -16.16 5.64
C ARG A 71 6.57 -16.67 6.53
N GLU A 72 6.52 -17.92 6.99
CA GLU A 72 7.61 -18.53 7.77
C GLU A 72 8.92 -18.61 6.99
N VAL A 73 8.87 -19.02 5.73
CA VAL A 73 10.05 -19.06 4.86
C VAL A 73 10.62 -17.66 4.65
N PHE A 74 9.77 -16.66 4.35
CA PHE A 74 10.20 -15.27 4.18
C PHE A 74 10.85 -14.70 5.44
N ILE A 75 10.31 -14.98 6.63
CA ILE A 75 10.91 -14.53 7.90
C ILE A 75 12.31 -15.11 8.07
N LYS A 76 12.51 -16.40 7.73
CA LYS A 76 13.82 -17.07 7.83
C LYS A 76 14.83 -16.53 6.81
N VAL A 77 14.37 -16.16 5.61
CA VAL A 77 15.24 -15.69 4.50
C VAL A 77 15.58 -14.20 4.62
N LEU A 78 14.66 -13.36 5.11
CA LEU A 78 14.94 -11.94 5.35
C LEU A 78 15.87 -11.82 6.57
N GLN A 79 17.15 -11.50 6.33
CA GLN A 79 18.26 -11.36 7.31
C GLN A 79 17.99 -10.33 8.42
N GLY A 80 17.03 -10.62 9.29
CA GLY A 80 16.60 -9.72 10.35
C GLY A 80 15.27 -10.11 10.99
N GLY A 81 14.46 -11.00 10.40
CA GLY A 81 13.31 -11.69 11.01
C GLY A 81 12.22 -10.81 11.66
N LYS A 82 12.35 -9.48 11.61
CA LYS A 82 11.49 -8.54 12.33
C LYS A 82 10.24 -8.28 11.52
N GLN A 83 9.25 -9.13 11.73
CA GLN A 83 7.88 -8.78 11.40
C GLN A 83 7.25 -8.08 12.61
N LYS A 84 6.91 -6.80 12.46
CA LYS A 84 6.18 -6.06 13.49
C LYS A 84 4.75 -6.57 13.56
N SER A 85 4.26 -6.86 14.76
CA SER A 85 2.83 -7.08 14.99
C SER A 85 2.06 -5.79 14.67
N ARG A 86 0.73 -5.89 14.48
CA ARG A 86 -0.13 -4.72 14.32
C ARG A 86 0.12 -3.71 15.45
N ASP A 87 0.10 -4.19 16.69
CA ASP A 87 0.32 -3.34 17.85
C ASP A 87 1.73 -2.75 17.86
N ALA A 88 2.77 -3.48 17.44
CA ALA A 88 4.11 -2.93 17.31
C ALA A 88 4.26 -1.91 16.15
N MET A 89 3.42 -1.99 15.11
CA MET A 89 3.33 -0.99 14.03
C MET A 89 2.60 0.27 14.47
N TYR A 90 1.63 0.17 15.39
CA TYR A 90 0.86 1.32 15.89
C TYR A 90 1.43 1.93 17.19
N ALA A 91 2.12 1.14 18.01
CA ALA A 91 2.75 1.58 19.26
C ALA A 91 4.02 2.40 19.02
N ALA A 92 4.69 2.16 17.90
CA ALA A 92 5.58 3.17 17.34
C ALA A 92 4.71 4.06 16.44
N PRO A 93 4.47 5.34 16.75
CA PRO A 93 4.03 6.26 15.69
C PRO A 93 4.98 6.05 14.51
N PHE A 94 4.51 6.16 13.27
CA PHE A 94 5.42 6.24 12.12
C PHE A 94 6.45 7.33 12.46
N THR A 95 7.63 6.93 12.93
CA THR A 95 8.60 7.88 13.43
C THR A 95 8.97 8.69 12.21
N ALA A 96 8.70 9.99 12.25
CA ALA A 96 9.07 10.86 11.16
C ALA A 96 10.57 10.65 10.92
N LEU A 97 10.91 10.20 9.71
CA LEU A 97 12.30 9.95 9.35
C LEU A 97 13.10 11.23 9.69
N ASN A 98 14.19 11.09 10.43
CA ASN A 98 15.06 12.22 10.69
C ASN A 98 15.71 12.68 9.37
N LYS A 99 16.40 13.83 9.38
CA LYS A 99 16.98 14.42 8.17
C LYS A 99 17.90 13.46 7.40
N ILE A 100 18.66 12.64 8.13
CA ILE A 100 19.58 11.65 7.55
C ILE A 100 18.78 10.49 6.93
N GLU A 101 17.79 9.97 7.64
CA GLU A 101 16.93 8.89 7.17
C GLU A 101 16.09 9.29 5.95
N LYS A 102 15.57 10.52 5.91
CA LYS A 102 14.89 11.08 4.71
C LYS A 102 15.85 11.14 3.53
N LYS A 103 17.09 11.58 3.74
CA LYS A 103 18.12 11.63 2.69
C LYS A 103 18.43 10.22 2.16
N ARG A 104 18.65 9.24 3.06
CA ARG A 104 18.91 7.85 2.70
C ARG A 104 17.73 7.21 1.96
N PHE A 105 16.51 7.49 2.41
CA PHE A 105 15.30 7.05 1.72
C PHE A 105 15.20 7.67 0.32
N ALA A 106 15.55 8.96 0.18
CA ALA A 106 15.57 9.63 -1.11
C ALA A 106 16.61 9.06 -2.08
N GLU A 107 17.81 8.75 -1.60
CA GLU A 107 18.84 8.07 -2.40
C GLU A 107 18.40 6.67 -2.81
N ALA A 108 17.81 5.90 -1.90
CA ALA A 108 17.28 4.57 -2.19
C ALA A 108 16.12 4.61 -3.20
N ALA A 109 15.18 5.55 -3.04
CA ALA A 109 14.06 5.76 -3.95
C ALA A 109 14.54 6.13 -5.35
N LYS A 110 15.54 7.02 -5.48
CA LYS A 110 16.17 7.36 -6.76
C LYS A 110 16.84 6.16 -7.42
N ARG A 111 17.62 5.39 -6.64
CA ARG A 111 18.27 4.16 -7.14
C ARG A 111 17.25 3.14 -7.65
N TYR A 112 16.17 2.94 -6.90
CA TYR A 112 15.10 2.02 -7.28
C TYR A 112 14.30 2.51 -8.49
N GLY A 113 14.04 3.82 -8.57
CA GLY A 113 13.43 4.44 -9.74
C GLY A 113 14.28 4.28 -11.01
N ALA A 114 15.59 4.49 -10.92
CA ALA A 114 16.52 4.25 -12.01
C ALA A 114 16.51 2.78 -12.47
N PHE A 115 16.50 1.82 -11.52
CA PHE A 115 16.36 0.39 -11.83
C PHE A 115 15.05 0.08 -12.58
N LEU A 116 13.94 0.72 -12.22
CA LEU A 116 12.64 0.51 -12.85
C LEU A 116 12.41 1.36 -14.12
N ASN A 117 13.41 2.13 -14.56
CA ASN A 117 13.27 3.13 -15.63
C ASN A 117 12.09 4.11 -15.41
N LYS A 118 11.81 4.45 -14.14
CA LYS A 118 10.76 5.37 -13.71
C LYS A 118 11.35 6.38 -12.73
N PRO A 119 11.46 7.68 -13.09
CA PRO A 119 12.05 8.66 -12.19
C PRO A 119 11.23 8.77 -10.90
N ALA A 120 11.88 8.44 -9.78
CA ALA A 120 11.28 8.57 -8.46
C ALA A 120 11.33 10.05 -8.03
N HIS A 121 10.25 10.79 -8.28
CA HIS A 121 10.06 12.12 -7.72
C HIS A 121 9.48 11.98 -6.32
N LEU A 122 10.31 12.15 -5.30
CA LEU A 122 9.82 12.32 -3.95
C LEU A 122 9.23 13.73 -3.84
N LEU A 123 7.93 13.82 -3.60
CA LEU A 123 7.28 15.07 -3.23
C LEU A 123 7.88 15.50 -1.89
N THR A 124 8.77 16.50 -1.93
CA THR A 124 9.21 17.20 -0.72
C THR A 124 8.01 17.97 -0.19
N ALA A 125 7.51 17.54 0.97
CA ALA A 125 6.66 18.36 1.83
C ALA A 125 7.50 19.46 2.49
#